data_AF-A0A350V1V4-F1
#
_entry.id   AF-A0A350V1V4-F1
#
_cell.length_a   1.000
_cell.length_b   1.000
_cell.length_c   1.000
_cell.angle_alpha   90.00
_cell.angle_beta   90.00
_cell.angle_gamma   90.00
#
_symmetry.space_group_name_H-M   'P 1'
#
loop_
_entity.id
_entity.type
_entity.pdbx_description
1 polymer ?
#
loop_
_entity_poly.entity_id
_entity_poly.type
_entity_poly.pdbx_seq_one_letter_code
_entity_poly.pdbx_strand_id
1 'polypeptide(L)'
;MKKVLYAFLIILFSAAITYSNTLDGDYMLGDIKVTFSHDEEHYYVTYSTDGVKRILQYEENTPANDQIWVEWQNAKQTGTFVLKTDYSSGIYTDYRTQQEQYVKKIY
;
A
#
# COMPACT_ATOMS: atom_id res chain seq x y z
N MET A 1 29.02 42.56 -40.05
CA MET A 1 29.25 41.45 -39.10
C MET A 1 27.95 41.16 -38.36
N LYS A 2 27.22 40.09 -38.71
CA LYS A 2 25.98 39.70 -38.01
C LYS A 2 26.32 38.58 -37.03
N LYS A 3 26.24 38.85 -35.72
CA LYS A 3 26.29 37.81 -34.68
C LYS A 3 24.87 37.24 -34.56
N VAL A 4 24.66 36.04 -35.06
CA VAL A 4 23.43 35.29 -34.80
C VAL A 4 23.70 34.44 -33.57
N LEU A 5 23.00 34.78 -32.50
CA LEU A 5 23.07 34.17 -31.18
C LEU A 5 22.39 32.80 -31.26
N TYR A 6 23.11 31.71 -30.96
CA TYR A 6 22.50 30.40 -30.81
C TYR A 6 21.71 30.38 -29.49
N ALA A 7 20.39 30.39 -29.59
CA ALA A 7 19.52 30.13 -28.44
C ALA A 7 19.58 28.64 -28.09
N PHE A 8 20.21 28.32 -26.98
CA PHE A 8 20.25 26.97 -26.43
C PHE A 8 18.90 26.68 -25.75
N LEU A 9 18.08 25.84 -26.37
CA LEU A 9 16.83 25.36 -25.77
C LEU A 9 17.18 24.26 -24.76
N ILE A 10 17.24 24.61 -23.48
CA ILE A 10 17.36 23.64 -22.39
C ILE A 10 15.94 23.10 -22.11
N ILE A 11 15.63 21.92 -22.65
CA ILE A 11 14.43 21.17 -22.28
C ILE A 11 14.73 20.48 -20.95
N LEU A 12 14.28 21.08 -19.84
CA LEU A 12 14.24 20.41 -18.55
C LEU A 12 13.15 19.33 -18.61
N PHE A 13 13.54 18.08 -18.86
CA PHE A 13 12.70 16.95 -18.49
C PHE A 13 12.71 16.86 -16.97
N SER A 14 11.78 17.55 -16.31
CA SER A 14 11.38 17.18 -14.96
C SER A 14 10.70 15.82 -15.08
N ALA A 15 11.48 14.75 -14.92
CA ALA A 15 10.94 13.45 -14.59
C ALA A 15 10.22 13.62 -13.26
N ALA A 16 8.93 13.95 -13.31
CA ALA A 16 8.05 13.66 -12.20
C ALA A 16 8.11 12.14 -12.05
N ILE A 17 8.90 11.68 -11.09
CA ILE A 17 8.83 10.30 -10.63
C ILE A 17 7.47 10.20 -9.98
N THR A 18 6.48 9.82 -10.78
CA THR A 18 5.17 9.44 -10.28
C THR A 18 5.40 8.15 -9.53
N TYR A 19 5.67 8.24 -8.22
CA TYR A 19 5.55 7.07 -7.35
C TYR A 19 4.10 6.63 -7.46
N SER A 20 3.81 5.59 -8.25
CA SER A 20 2.52 4.94 -8.14
C SER A 20 2.51 4.34 -6.74
N ASN A 21 1.77 4.95 -5.82
CA ASN A 21 1.52 4.34 -4.54
C ASN A 21 0.63 3.12 -4.81
N THR A 22 1.26 1.96 -4.85
CA THR A 22 0.58 0.66 -4.90
C THR A 22 0.35 0.17 -3.48
N LEU A 23 -0.57 -0.78 -3.31
CA LEU A 23 -0.71 -1.50 -2.04
C LEU A 23 0.59 -2.23 -1.69
N ASP A 24 1.25 -2.84 -2.68
CA ASP A 24 2.47 -3.60 -2.50
C ASP A 24 3.57 -2.85 -1.77
N GLY A 25 4.24 -3.57 -0.87
CA GLY A 25 5.38 -3.09 -0.11
C GLY A 25 5.33 -3.50 1.35
N ASP A 26 6.30 -2.99 2.09
CA ASP A 26 6.45 -3.26 3.51
C ASP A 26 5.74 -2.20 4.36
N TYR A 27 5.11 -2.63 5.43
CA TYR A 27 4.39 -1.79 6.38
C TYR A 27 4.72 -2.17 7.80
N MET A 28 4.66 -1.20 8.70
CA MET A 28 4.61 -1.43 10.14
C MET A 28 3.15 -1.48 10.58
N LEU A 29 2.80 -2.56 11.27
CA LEU A 29 1.54 -2.77 11.98
C LEU A 29 1.85 -2.77 13.48
N GLY A 30 1.72 -1.61 14.12
CA GLY A 30 2.35 -1.39 15.43
C GLY A 30 3.86 -1.67 15.34
N ASP A 31 4.35 -2.65 16.11
CA ASP A 31 5.75 -3.07 16.12
C ASP A 31 6.05 -4.26 15.19
N ILE A 32 5.05 -4.78 14.48
CA ILE A 32 5.19 -5.94 13.59
C ILE A 32 5.36 -5.47 12.15
N LYS A 33 6.39 -5.98 11.45
CA LYS A 33 6.50 -5.78 10.01
C LYS A 33 5.54 -6.71 9.28
N VAL A 34 4.80 -6.16 8.33
CA VAL A 34 4.00 -6.94 7.39
C VAL A 34 4.37 -6.55 5.95
N THR A 35 4.28 -7.50 5.03
CA THR A 35 4.53 -7.28 3.61
C THR A 35 3.24 -7.54 2.84
N PHE A 36 2.78 -6.53 2.12
CA PHE A 36 1.69 -6.63 1.15
C PHE A 36 2.29 -6.97 -0.22
N SER A 37 1.69 -7.93 -0.90
CA SER A 37 2.10 -8.39 -2.22
C SER A 37 0.92 -8.99 -2.96
N HIS A 38 1.01 -9.10 -4.29
CA HIS A 38 0.03 -9.82 -5.08
C HIS A 38 0.69 -10.73 -6.12
N ASP A 39 -0.08 -11.68 -6.62
CA ASP A 39 0.18 -12.36 -7.88
C ASP A 39 -0.92 -12.00 -8.91
N GLU A 40 -0.99 -12.74 -10.01
CA GLU A 40 -1.96 -12.48 -11.08
C GLU A 40 -3.42 -12.64 -10.63
N GLU A 41 -3.69 -13.38 -9.55
CA GLU A 41 -5.04 -13.76 -9.14
C GLU A 41 -5.44 -13.18 -7.77
N HIS A 42 -4.48 -12.97 -6.86
CA HIS A 42 -4.79 -12.66 -5.47
C HIS A 42 -3.83 -11.67 -4.81
N TYR A 43 -4.34 -10.95 -3.82
CA TYR A 43 -3.57 -10.13 -2.89
C TYR A 43 -3.30 -10.88 -1.59
N TYR A 44 -2.18 -10.55 -0.96
CA TYR A 44 -1.72 -11.19 0.27
C TYR A 44 -1.11 -10.20 1.25
N VAL A 45 -1.20 -10.55 2.53
CA VAL A 45 -0.38 -10.00 3.60
C VAL A 45 0.43 -11.11 4.25
N THR A 46 1.71 -10.84 4.52
CA THR A 46 2.62 -11.77 5.22
C THR A 46 3.18 -11.09 6.46
N TYR A 47 3.05 -11.71 7.62
CA TYR A 47 3.56 -11.16 8.88
C TYR A 47 4.98 -11.65 9.11
N SER A 48 5.90 -10.78 9.50
CA SER A 48 7.29 -11.18 9.74
C SER A 48 7.45 -12.16 10.91
N THR A 49 6.47 -12.20 11.81
CA THR A 49 6.47 -13.04 13.01
C THR A 49 6.25 -14.52 12.70
N ASP A 50 5.35 -14.84 11.77
CA ASP A 50 4.98 -16.22 11.42
C ASP A 50 5.29 -16.59 9.97
N GLY A 51 5.53 -15.62 9.09
CA GLY A 51 5.80 -15.83 7.67
C GLY A 51 4.60 -16.37 6.87
N VAL A 52 3.41 -16.42 7.47
CA VAL A 52 2.22 -17.01 6.84
C VAL A 52 1.59 -16.01 5.89
N LYS A 53 1.41 -16.42 4.62
CA LYS A 53 0.62 -15.66 3.64
C LYS A 53 -0.87 -15.79 3.95
N ARG A 54 -1.55 -14.66 4.10
CA ARG A 54 -3.00 -14.56 4.31
C ARG A 54 -3.60 -13.80 3.14
N ILE A 55 -4.78 -14.22 2.70
CA ILE A 55 -5.45 -13.63 1.52
C ILE A 55 -6.03 -12.28 1.92
N LEU A 56 -5.90 -11.30 1.03
CA LEU A 56 -6.59 -10.03 1.11
C LEU A 56 -7.63 -9.93 0.01
N GLN A 57 -8.83 -9.51 0.38
CA GLN A 57 -9.92 -9.23 -0.55
C GLN A 57 -10.29 -7.75 -0.47
N TYR A 58 -10.32 -7.08 -1.62
CA TYR A 58 -10.79 -5.69 -1.70
C TYR A 58 -12.32 -5.63 -1.56
N GLU A 59 -12.81 -4.65 -0.81
CA GLU A 59 -14.22 -4.30 -0.73
C GLU A 59 -14.49 -3.09 -1.64
N GLU A 60 -15.44 -3.21 -2.58
CA GLU A 60 -15.67 -2.17 -3.61
C GLU A 60 -16.50 -0.97 -3.11
N ASN A 61 -17.27 -1.13 -2.03
CA ASN A 61 -18.21 -0.11 -1.52
C ASN A 61 -17.62 0.78 -0.41
N THR A 62 -16.38 1.26 -0.58
CA THR A 62 -15.66 1.99 0.47
C THR A 62 -15.92 3.49 0.42
N PRO A 63 -15.83 4.22 1.56
CA PRO A 63 -15.84 5.68 1.56
C PRO A 63 -14.75 6.26 0.65
N ALA A 64 -14.99 7.42 0.05
CA ALA A 64 -14.16 7.99 -1.03
C ALA A 64 -12.66 8.16 -0.71
N ASN A 65 -12.28 8.20 0.57
CA ASN A 65 -10.89 8.43 1.00
C ASN A 65 -10.20 7.19 1.57
N ASP A 66 -10.92 6.07 1.66
CA ASP A 66 -10.44 4.84 2.27
C ASP A 66 -10.55 3.66 1.30
N GLN A 67 -9.68 2.69 1.50
CA GLN A 67 -9.57 1.42 0.80
C GLN A 67 -9.65 0.32 1.85
N ILE A 68 -10.66 -0.54 1.75
CA ILE A 68 -10.90 -1.60 2.74
C ILE A 68 -10.44 -2.93 2.15
N TRP A 69 -9.54 -3.60 2.87
CA TRP A 69 -9.02 -4.92 2.54
C TRP A 69 -9.32 -5.89 3.68
N VAL A 70 -10.06 -6.94 3.37
CA VAL A 70 -10.44 -7.97 4.33
C VAL A 70 -9.39 -9.08 4.34
N GLU A 71 -8.87 -9.39 5.51
CA GLU A 71 -7.89 -10.46 5.73
C GLU A 71 -8.59 -11.79 6.00
N TRP A 72 -8.22 -12.82 5.24
CA TRP A 72 -8.74 -14.18 5.35
C TRP A 72 -7.63 -15.18 5.66
N GLN A 73 -7.91 -16.07 6.62
CA GLN A 73 -7.08 -17.23 6.94
C GLN A 73 -7.98 -18.46 7.09
N ASN A 74 -7.69 -19.54 6.36
CA ASN A 74 -8.45 -20.79 6.42
C ASN A 74 -9.98 -20.60 6.28
N ALA A 75 -10.40 -19.83 5.27
CA ALA A 75 -11.81 -19.47 5.00
C ALA A 75 -12.54 -18.72 6.12
N LYS A 76 -11.80 -18.13 7.07
CA LYS A 76 -12.34 -17.25 8.11
C LYS A 76 -11.74 -15.85 7.98
N GLN A 77 -12.58 -14.83 8.08
CA GLN A 77 -12.13 -13.44 8.19
C GLN A 77 -11.44 -13.24 9.54
N THR A 78 -10.19 -12.77 9.52
CA THR A 78 -9.37 -12.56 10.71
C THR A 78 -9.14 -11.11 11.05
N GLY A 79 -9.31 -10.21 10.08
CA GLY A 79 -9.19 -8.79 10.32
C GLY A 79 -9.51 -7.96 9.09
N THR A 80 -9.36 -6.66 9.23
CA THR A 80 -9.66 -5.69 8.18
C THR A 80 -8.64 -4.57 8.21
N PHE A 81 -8.06 -4.24 7.06
CA PHE A 81 -7.24 -3.06 6.84
C PHE A 81 -8.09 -1.96 6.22
N VAL A 82 -8.13 -0.80 6.85
CA VAL A 82 -8.70 0.43 6.32
C VAL A 82 -7.54 1.37 6.01
N LEU A 83 -7.15 1.43 4.75
CA LEU A 83 -5.99 2.18 4.26
C LEU A 83 -6.44 3.46 3.56
N LYS A 84 -5.65 4.52 3.61
CA LYS A 84 -5.85 5.68 2.74
C LYS A 84 -5.71 5.29 1.27
N THR A 85 -6.33 6.03 0.37
CA THR A 85 -6.24 5.82 -1.09
C THR A 85 -4.81 5.85 -1.62
N ASP A 86 -3.90 6.56 -0.95
CA ASP A 86 -2.48 6.62 -1.30
C ASP A 86 -1.63 5.50 -0.68
N TYR A 87 -2.27 4.54 0.00
CA TYR A 87 -1.66 3.42 0.72
C TYR A 87 -0.50 3.81 1.66
N SER A 88 -0.40 5.07 2.09
CA SER A 88 0.68 5.53 2.97
C SER A 88 0.51 5.03 4.40
N SER A 89 -0.74 4.85 4.83
CA SER A 89 -1.11 4.54 6.19
C SER A 89 -2.56 4.09 6.30
N GLY A 90 -2.93 3.57 7.48
CA GLY A 90 -4.30 3.19 7.80
C GLY A 90 -4.44 2.63 9.21
N ILE A 91 -5.53 1.92 9.43
CA ILE A 91 -5.81 1.15 10.64
C ILE A 91 -6.03 -0.32 10.24
N TYR A 92 -5.54 -1.23 11.06
CA TYR A 92 -5.91 -2.63 11.01
C TYR A 92 -6.68 -2.99 12.27
N THR A 93 -7.76 -3.75 12.11
CA THR A 93 -8.53 -4.32 13.22
C THR A 93 -8.39 -5.84 13.17
N ASP A 94 -7.84 -6.44 14.23
CA ASP A 94 -7.78 -7.91 14.40
C ASP A 94 -9.05 -8.40 15.08
N TYR A 95 -9.83 -9.25 14.41
CA TYR A 95 -11.10 -9.74 14.94
C TYR A 95 -10.97 -10.87 15.96
N ARG A 96 -9.78 -11.47 16.07
CA ARG A 96 -9.49 -12.50 17.08
C ARG A 96 -9.25 -11.88 18.44
N THR A 97 -8.63 -10.70 18.47
CA THR A 97 -8.25 -9.98 19.71
C THR A 97 -9.07 -8.72 19.94
N GLN A 98 -9.83 -8.26 18.94
CA GLN A 98 -10.55 -6.98 18.93
C GLN A 98 -9.63 -5.76 19.14
N GLN A 99 -8.36 -5.89 18.75
CA GLN A 99 -7.39 -4.80 18.85
C GLN A 99 -7.25 -4.06 17.53
N GLU A 100 -7.04 -2.75 17.64
CA GLU A 100 -6.71 -1.89 16.51
C GLU A 100 -5.25 -1.47 16.57
N GLN A 101 -4.62 -1.43 15.40
CA GLN A 101 -3.22 -1.08 15.25
C GLN A 101 -3.05 -0.12 14.08
N TYR A 102 -2.17 0.86 14.26
CA TYR A 102 -1.80 1.77 13.18
C TYR A 102 -0.94 1.06 12.16
N VAL A 103 -1.25 1.30 10.89
CA VAL A 103 -0.54 0.77 9.73
C VAL A 103 0.20 1.92 9.05
N LYS A 104 1.49 1.73 8.74
CA LYS A 104 2.31 2.73 8.06
C LYS A 104 3.24 2.09 7.04
N LYS A 105 3.24 2.59 5.80
CA LYS A 105 4.16 2.12 4.76
C LYS A 105 5.61 2.51 5.08
N ILE A 106 6.53 1.60 4.80
CA ILE A 106 7.99 1.76 4.94
C ILE A 106 8.53 2.07 3.55
N TYR A 107 9.35 3.13 3.44
CA TYR A 107 10.01 3.57 2.21
C TYR A 107 11.51 3.33 2.28
#